data_AF-A0A2U3NCH4-F1
#
_entry.id   AF-A0A2U3NCH4-F1
#
_cell.length_a   1.000
_cell.length_b   1.000
_cell.length_c   1.000
_cell.angle_alpha   90.00
_cell.angle_beta   90.00
_cell.angle_gamma   90.00
#
_symmetry.space_group_name_H-M   'P 1'
#
loop_
_entity.id
_entity.type
_entity.pdbx_description
1 polymer ?
#
loop_
_entity_poly.entity_id
_entity_poly.type
_entity_poly.pdbx_seq_one_letter_code
_entity_poly.pdbx_strand_id
1 'polypeptide(L)'
;MLRLQSLAWLASLAGDVIAVLVFCAVGRRSHDEGLNLGGVATTAWPFLSGTVIGWLVSRAWRRPTAVAPTGVIVWLCTVVVGMLLRKASSAGVAASFVVVAASVTAVLLLGWRAVAGLALRRHVDR
;
A
#
# COMPACT_ATOMS: atom_id res chain seq x y z
N MET A 1 19.92 12.17 -14.56
CA MET A 1 18.44 12.11 -14.45
C MET A 1 17.89 10.69 -14.33
N LEU A 2 18.18 9.78 -15.27
CA LEU A 2 17.62 8.40 -15.29
C LEU A 2 17.92 7.57 -14.01
N ARG A 3 19.14 7.63 -13.45
CA ARG A 3 19.51 6.87 -12.24
C ARG A 3 18.85 7.35 -10.94
N LEU A 4 18.62 8.65 -10.80
CA LEU A 4 17.92 9.19 -9.61
C LEU A 4 16.44 8.87 -9.66
N GLN A 5 15.84 8.95 -10.86
CA GLN A 5 14.45 8.55 -11.06
C GLN A 5 14.27 7.05 -10.82
N SER A 6 15.21 6.21 -11.25
CA SER A 6 15.12 4.76 -11.02
C SER A 6 15.14 4.38 -9.54
N LEU A 7 15.96 5.06 -8.73
CA LEU A 7 16.00 4.81 -7.28
C LEU A 7 14.75 5.31 -6.56
N ALA A 8 14.20 6.45 -6.99
CA ALA A 8 13.04 7.07 -6.34
C ALA A 8 11.77 6.22 -6.47
N TRP A 9 11.49 5.67 -7.65
CA TRP A 9 10.31 4.81 -7.81
C TRP A 9 10.49 3.46 -7.11
N LEU A 10 11.68 2.87 -7.13
CA LEU A 10 11.97 1.64 -6.39
C LEU A 10 11.77 1.82 -4.88
N ALA A 11 12.31 2.90 -4.31
CA ALA A 11 12.13 3.22 -2.90
C ALA A 11 10.64 3.44 -2.55
N SER A 12 9.90 4.10 -3.43
CA SER A 12 8.47 4.34 -3.24
C SER A 12 7.63 3.07 -3.33
N LEU A 13 7.95 2.17 -4.27
CA LEU A 13 7.31 0.87 -4.39
C LEU A 13 7.60 0.01 -3.15
N ALA A 14 8.85 0.01 -2.68
CA ALA A 14 9.22 -0.67 -1.45
C ALA A 14 8.45 -0.11 -0.24
N GLY A 15 8.26 1.21 -0.16
CA GLY A 15 7.44 1.85 0.86
C GLY A 15 6.00 1.34 0.88
N ASP A 16 5.37 1.19 -0.29
CA ASP A 16 4.02 0.63 -0.39
C ASP A 16 3.96 -0.85 -0.01
N VAL A 17 4.92 -1.65 -0.48
CA VAL A 17 5.00 -3.07 -0.14
C VAL A 17 5.17 -3.25 1.36
N ILE A 18 6.08 -2.49 1.99
CA ILE A 18 6.28 -2.51 3.44
C ILE A 18 5.01 -2.09 4.17
N ALA A 19 4.34 -1.01 3.73
CA ALA A 19 3.08 -0.57 4.32
C ALA A 19 2.01 -1.68 4.29
N VAL A 20 1.84 -2.36 3.16
CA VAL A 20 0.88 -3.47 3.04
C VAL A 20 1.28 -4.66 3.91
N LEU A 21 2.57 -5.02 3.94
CA LEU A 21 3.06 -6.11 4.79
C LEU A 21 2.88 -5.81 6.28
N VAL A 22 3.14 -4.56 6.70
CA VAL A 22 2.88 -4.10 8.08
C VAL A 22 1.40 -4.19 8.40
N PHE A 23 0.51 -3.71 7.52
CA PHE A 23 -0.92 -3.84 7.70
C PHE A 23 -1.34 -5.32 7.89
N CYS A 24 -0.85 -6.22 7.05
CA CYS A 24 -1.21 -7.64 7.15
C CYS A 24 -0.62 -8.31 8.39
N ALA A 25 0.64 -8.04 8.74
CA ALA A 25 1.26 -8.60 9.93
C ALA A 25 0.57 -8.11 11.23
N VAL A 26 0.35 -6.80 11.34
CA VAL A 26 -0.34 -6.21 12.51
C VAL A 26 -1.78 -6.71 12.57
N GLY A 27 -2.51 -6.71 11.44
CA GLY A 27 -3.89 -7.21 11.38
C GLY A 27 -4.01 -8.66 11.85
N ARG A 28 -3.12 -9.55 11.41
CA ARG A 28 -3.06 -10.94 11.89
C ARG A 28 -2.85 -11.00 13.41
N ARG A 29 -1.84 -10.29 13.92
CA ARG A 29 -1.55 -10.24 15.35
C ARG A 29 -2.74 -9.73 16.16
N SER A 30 -3.46 -8.72 15.67
CA SER A 30 -4.65 -8.17 16.34
C SER A 30 -5.84 -9.12 16.39
N HIS A 31 -5.87 -10.13 15.53
CA HIS A 31 -6.88 -11.19 15.51
C HIS A 31 -6.39 -12.49 16.17
N ASP A 32 -5.31 -12.41 16.97
CA ASP A 32 -4.64 -13.56 17.60
C ASP A 32 -4.19 -14.64 16.61
N GLU A 33 -4.03 -14.27 15.34
CA GLU A 33 -3.49 -15.15 14.31
C GLU A 33 -1.95 -15.17 14.38
N GLY A 34 -1.37 -16.36 14.22
CA GLY A 34 0.08 -16.52 14.27
C GLY A 34 0.85 -15.68 13.23
N LEU A 35 1.98 -15.12 13.67
CA LEU A 35 2.95 -14.40 12.82
C LEU A 35 3.95 -15.37 12.19
N ASN A 36 3.49 -16.15 11.22
CA ASN A 36 4.34 -16.97 10.38
C ASN A 36 4.36 -16.44 8.94
N LEU A 37 5.45 -16.73 8.22
CA LEU A 37 5.68 -16.20 6.88
C LEU A 37 4.55 -16.58 5.90
N GLY A 38 4.09 -17.83 5.95
CA GLY A 38 3.01 -18.33 5.12
C GLY A 38 1.70 -17.58 5.34
N GLY A 39 1.28 -17.42 6.59
CA GLY A 39 0.04 -16.71 6.95
C GLY A 39 0.07 -15.24 6.57
N VAL A 40 1.22 -14.56 6.77
CA VAL A 40 1.39 -13.17 6.31
C VAL A 40 1.31 -13.10 4.79
N ALA A 41 1.97 -14.00 4.06
CA ALA A 41 1.91 -14.05 2.60
C ALA A 41 0.48 -14.31 2.08
N THR A 42 -0.24 -15.28 2.67
CA THR A 42 -1.65 -15.58 2.36
C THR A 42 -2.57 -14.38 2.61
N THR A 43 -2.27 -13.57 3.63
CA THR A 43 -3.06 -12.37 3.94
C THR A 43 -2.71 -11.20 3.02
N ALA A 44 -1.43 -11.08 2.63
CA ALA A 44 -0.91 -9.92 1.91
C ALA A 44 -1.08 -9.98 0.39
N TRP A 45 -0.99 -11.17 -0.24
CA TRP A 45 -1.03 -11.29 -1.70
C TRP A 45 -2.26 -10.64 -2.37
N PRO A 46 -3.49 -10.64 -1.80
CA PRO A 46 -4.64 -9.95 -2.41
C PRO A 46 -4.40 -8.43 -2.48
N PHE A 47 -3.91 -7.86 -1.39
CA PHE A 47 -3.66 -6.42 -1.28
C PHE A 47 -2.46 -6.00 -2.13
N LEU A 48 -1.37 -6.77 -2.11
CA LEU A 48 -0.19 -6.54 -2.94
C LEU A 48 -0.54 -6.59 -4.44
N SER A 49 -1.41 -7.52 -4.85
CA SER A 49 -1.93 -7.55 -6.22
C SER A 49 -2.65 -6.23 -6.58
N GLY A 50 -3.49 -5.73 -5.68
CA GLY A 50 -4.14 -4.44 -5.83
C GLY A 50 -3.17 -3.26 -5.87
N THR A 51 -2.12 -3.28 -5.04
CA THR A 51 -1.05 -2.28 -5.05
C THR A 51 -0.31 -2.25 -6.38
N VAL A 52 0.05 -3.41 -6.93
CA VAL A 52 0.71 -3.53 -8.23
C VAL A 52 -0.20 -2.99 -9.34
N ILE A 53 -1.48 -3.36 -9.35
CA ILE A 53 -2.45 -2.83 -10.31
C ILE A 53 -2.55 -1.30 -10.20
N GLY A 54 -2.64 -0.77 -8.98
CA GLY A 54 -2.68 0.68 -8.76
C GLY A 54 -1.44 1.41 -9.25
N TRP A 55 -0.25 0.80 -9.11
CA TRP A 55 1.00 1.32 -9.66
C TRP A 55 0.94 1.41 -11.18
N LEU A 56 0.46 0.35 -11.84
CA LEU A 56 0.30 0.29 -13.30
C LEU A 56 -0.71 1.32 -13.81
N VAL A 57 -1.90 1.37 -13.20
CA VAL A 57 -3.00 2.28 -13.59
C VAL A 57 -2.59 3.75 -13.43
N SER A 58 -1.97 4.10 -12.30
CA SER A 58 -1.54 5.48 -12.04
C SER A 58 -0.25 5.86 -12.77
N ARG A 59 0.45 4.89 -13.38
CA ARG A 59 1.82 5.06 -13.90
C ARG A 59 2.73 5.67 -12.83
N ALA A 60 2.68 5.09 -11.62
CA ALA A 60 3.26 5.65 -10.40
C ALA A 60 4.75 6.00 -10.54
N TRP A 61 5.52 5.28 -11.35
CA TRP A 61 6.92 5.60 -11.67
C TRP A 61 7.15 7.02 -12.20
N ARG A 62 6.12 7.70 -12.74
CA ARG A 62 6.22 9.10 -13.19
C ARG A 62 6.15 10.11 -12.04
N ARG A 63 5.41 9.82 -10.97
CA ARG A 63 5.19 10.70 -9.81
C ARG A 63 5.02 9.87 -8.51
N PRO A 64 6.06 9.13 -8.08
CA PRO A 64 5.88 8.02 -7.14
C PRO A 64 5.52 8.46 -5.72
N THR A 65 5.91 9.69 -5.33
CA THR A 65 5.63 10.30 -4.02
C THR A 65 4.36 11.15 -3.99
N ALA A 66 3.64 11.31 -5.10
CA ALA A 66 2.45 12.14 -5.14
C ALA A 66 1.29 11.48 -4.38
N VAL A 67 0.71 12.17 -3.38
CA VAL A 67 -0.49 11.70 -2.67
C VAL A 67 -1.66 11.56 -3.63
N ALA A 68 -1.89 12.58 -4.48
CA ALA A 68 -2.89 12.54 -5.54
C ALA A 68 -2.25 12.90 -6.91
N PRO A 69 -2.63 12.22 -8.00
CA PRO A 69 -3.57 11.09 -8.04
C PRO A 69 -2.93 9.74 -7.65
N THR A 70 -1.60 9.63 -7.64
CA THR A 70 -0.88 8.34 -7.53
C THR A 70 -1.22 7.56 -6.27
N GLY A 71 -1.01 8.13 -5.08
CA GLY A 71 -1.31 7.47 -3.81
C GLY A 71 -2.78 7.06 -3.70
N VAL A 72 -3.72 7.95 -4.08
CA VAL A 72 -5.16 7.67 -4.05
C VAL A 72 -5.53 6.49 -4.95
N ILE A 73 -5.02 6.45 -6.19
CA ILE A 73 -5.28 5.33 -7.11
C ILE A 73 -4.68 4.03 -6.55
N VAL A 74 -3.44 4.07 -6.05
CA VAL A 74 -2.80 2.89 -5.45
C VAL A 74 -3.60 2.36 -4.26
N TRP A 75 -4.04 3.24 -3.38
CA TRP A 75 -4.87 2.90 -2.23
C TRP A 75 -6.22 2.28 -2.65
N LEU A 76 -6.96 2.93 -3.55
CA LEU A 76 -8.24 2.41 -4.04
C LEU A 76 -8.09 1.04 -4.69
N CYS A 77 -7.09 0.85 -5.55
CA CYS A 77 -6.82 -0.45 -6.15
C CYS A 77 -6.43 -1.50 -5.10
N THR A 78 -5.58 -1.14 -4.12
CA THR A 78 -5.17 -2.03 -3.02
C THR A 78 -6.39 -2.55 -2.24
N VAL A 79 -7.32 -1.66 -1.89
CA VAL A 79 -8.54 -2.03 -1.16
C VAL A 79 -9.49 -2.83 -2.04
N VAL A 80 -9.87 -2.30 -3.21
CA VAL A 80 -10.90 -2.92 -4.07
C VAL A 80 -10.46 -4.29 -4.55
N VAL A 81 -9.26 -4.39 -5.15
CA VAL A 81 -8.75 -5.68 -5.63
C VAL A 81 -8.47 -6.62 -4.47
N GLY A 82 -7.93 -6.11 -3.35
CA GLY A 82 -7.69 -6.92 -2.16
C GLY A 82 -8.97 -7.59 -1.64
N MET A 83 -10.08 -6.87 -1.57
CA MET A 83 -11.37 -7.43 -1.15
C MET A 83 -11.94 -8.40 -2.17
N LEU A 84 -11.84 -8.09 -3.47
CA LEU A 84 -12.32 -8.99 -4.54
C LEU A 84 -11.56 -10.31 -4.53
N LEU A 85 -10.23 -10.27 -4.45
CA LEU A 85 -9.39 -11.47 -4.41
C LEU A 85 -9.59 -12.27 -3.12
N ARG A 86 -9.74 -11.61 -1.97
CA ARG A 86 -10.11 -12.29 -0.72
C ARG A 86 -11.43 -13.04 -0.86
N LYS A 87 -12.46 -12.38 -1.42
CA LYS A 87 -13.77 -13.01 -1.65
C LYS A 87 -13.66 -14.19 -2.62
N ALA A 88 -12.89 -14.05 -3.70
CA ALA A 88 -12.66 -15.11 -4.68
C ALA A 88 -11.91 -16.32 -4.07
N SER A 89 -11.05 -16.08 -3.09
CA SER A 89 -10.33 -17.13 -2.36
C SER A 89 -11.03 -17.61 -1.10
N SER A 90 -12.34 -17.35 -0.96
CA SER A 90 -13.16 -17.74 0.19
C SER A 90 -12.65 -17.21 1.56
N ALA A 91 -11.86 -16.13 1.56
CA ALA A 91 -11.45 -15.44 2.76
C ALA A 91 -12.55 -14.47 3.22
N GLY A 92 -12.65 -14.26 4.54
CA GLY A 92 -13.65 -13.38 5.12
C GLY A 92 -13.49 -11.91 4.69
N VAL A 93 -14.62 -11.28 4.35
CA VAL A 93 -14.75 -9.84 4.01
C VAL A 93 -15.94 -9.26 4.79
N ALA A 94 -15.78 -9.09 6.09
CA ALA A 94 -16.76 -8.41 6.93
C ALA A 94 -16.79 -6.90 6.61
N ALA A 95 -17.94 -6.24 6.78
CA ALA A 95 -18.05 -4.80 6.54
C ALA A 95 -17.07 -3.99 7.41
N SER A 96 -16.92 -4.38 8.69
CA SER A 96 -15.94 -3.80 9.61
C SER A 96 -14.50 -3.98 9.11
N PHE A 97 -14.17 -5.15 8.57
CA PHE A 97 -12.86 -5.41 7.97
C PHE A 97 -12.60 -4.49 6.78
N VAL A 98 -13.59 -4.26 5.90
CA VAL A 98 -13.45 -3.33 4.77
C VAL A 98 -13.12 -1.92 5.24
N VAL A 99 -13.86 -1.41 6.23
CA VAL A 99 -13.65 -0.06 6.78
C VAL A 99 -12.26 0.05 7.42
N VAL A 100 -11.89 -0.87 8.32
CA VAL A 100 -10.59 -0.83 9.01
C VAL A 100 -9.45 -1.00 8.02
N ALA A 101 -9.53 -1.95 7.09
CA ALA A 101 -8.51 -2.15 6.07
C ALA A 101 -8.36 -0.91 5.19
N ALA A 102 -9.46 -0.31 4.74
CA ALA A 102 -9.43 0.90 3.93
C ALA A 102 -8.79 2.07 4.69
N SER A 103 -9.18 2.31 5.95
CA SER A 103 -8.63 3.39 6.77
C SER A 103 -7.15 3.19 7.10
N VAL A 104 -6.76 2.00 7.56
CA VAL A 104 -5.36 1.73 7.93
C VAL A 104 -4.46 1.78 6.70
N THR A 105 -4.86 1.18 5.59
CA THR A 105 -4.07 1.27 4.35
C THR A 105 -4.04 2.68 3.76
N ALA A 106 -5.11 3.49 3.93
CA ALA A 106 -5.07 4.91 3.56
C ALA A 106 -4.01 5.65 4.36
N VAL A 107 -4.02 5.50 5.69
CA VAL A 107 -3.04 6.13 6.58
C VAL A 107 -1.63 5.73 6.21
N LEU A 108 -1.37 4.45 5.98
CA LEU A 108 -0.03 3.98 5.66
C LEU A 108 0.41 4.45 4.27
N LEU A 109 -0.35 4.16 3.21
CA LEU A 109 0.03 4.44 1.81
C LEU A 109 0.03 5.94 1.47
N LEU A 110 -0.94 6.70 1.98
CA LEU A 110 -1.02 8.14 1.73
C LEU A 110 -0.15 8.92 2.72
N GLY A 111 -0.06 8.45 3.97
CA GLY A 111 0.70 9.14 5.02
C GLY A 111 2.19 9.17 4.74
N TRP A 112 2.81 8.05 4.32
CA TRP A 112 4.24 8.06 4.01
C TRP A 112 4.56 9.00 2.84
N ARG A 113 3.68 9.07 1.84
CA ARG A 113 3.78 10.00 0.70
C ARG A 113 3.65 11.45 1.12
N ALA A 114 2.71 11.74 2.00
CA ALA A 114 2.54 13.09 2.55
C ALA A 114 3.81 13.53 3.30
N VAL A 115 4.37 12.65 4.14
CA VAL A 115 5.63 12.92 4.86
C VAL A 115 6.79 13.12 3.88
N ALA A 116 6.94 12.27 2.87
CA ALA A 116 7.98 12.41 1.85
C ALA A 116 7.84 13.75 1.09
N GLY A 117 6.61 14.13 0.72
CA GLY A 117 6.32 15.41 0.07
C GLY A 117 6.67 16.62 0.95
N LEU A 118 6.39 16.55 2.25
CA LEU A 118 6.77 17.59 3.21
C LEU A 118 8.29 17.68 3.39
N ALA A 119 8.98 16.54 3.45
CA ALA A 119 10.44 16.50 3.57
C ALA A 119 11.12 17.08 2.32
N LEU A 120 10.64 16.74 1.13
CA LEU A 120 11.15 17.27 -0.15
C LEU A 120 11.01 18.80 -0.24
N ARG A 121 9.88 19.36 0.23
CA ARG A 121 9.69 20.83 0.27
C ARG A 121 10.72 21.52 1.17
N ARG A 122 10.93 20.98 2.38
CA ARG A 122 11.91 21.52 3.35
C ARG A 122 13.35 21.51 2.84
N HIS A 123 13.69 20.61 1.92
CA HIS A 123 15.02 20.58 1.30
C HIS A 123 15.20 21.63 0.21
N VAL A 124 14.11 22.12 -0.41
CA VAL A 124 14.17 23.18 -1.43
C VAL A 124 14.25 24.56 -0.78
N ASP A 125 13.63 24.73 0.40
CA ASP A 125 13.60 26.00 1.14
C ASP A 125 14.89 26.28 1.95
N ARG A 126 15.88 25.37 1.94
CA ARG A 126 17.19 25.51 2.59
C ARG A 126 18.28 25.73 1.56
#